data_AF-D7DXF5-F1
#
_entry.id   AF-D7DXF5-F1
#
_cell.length_a   1.000
_cell.length_b   1.000
_cell.length_c   1.000
_cell.angle_alpha   90.00
_cell.angle_beta   90.00
_cell.angle_gamma   90.00
#
_symmetry.space_group_name_H-M   'P 1'
#
loop_
_entity.id
_entity.type
_entity.pdbx_description
1 polymer ?
#
loop_
_entity_poly.entity_id
_entity_poly.type
_entity_poly.pdbx_seq_one_letter_code
_entity_poly.pdbx_strand_id
1 'polypeptide(L)' 'MQHEKLQGDIESKKIGIHQQGGGQKPKLVIEEEVCLCLFYWRKMPTFEVLGLHFSISKTEAKDTFDYWLEIL' A
#
# COMPACT_ATOMS: atom_id res chain seq x y z
N MET A 1 -9.55 -14.12 1.85
CA MET A 1 -8.81 -15.37 1.55
C MET A 1 -7.78 -15.23 0.43
N GLN A 2 -8.05 -14.54 -0.69
CA GLN A 2 -7.05 -14.37 -1.76
C GLN A 2 -5.97 -13.33 -1.42
N HIS A 3 -6.36 -12.20 -0.82
CA HIS A 3 -5.44 -11.14 -0.36
C HIS A 3 -4.36 -11.64 0.62
N GLU A 4 -4.75 -12.40 1.63
CA GLU A 4 -3.84 -12.88 2.69
C GLU A 4 -2.77 -13.85 2.15
N LYS A 5 -3.14 -14.69 1.17
CA LYS A 5 -2.18 -15.57 0.48
C LYS A 5 -1.23 -14.78 -0.41
N LEU A 6 -1.75 -13.82 -1.16
CA LEU A 6 -0.97 -12.99 -2.08
C LEU A 6 -0.04 -12.02 -1.32
N GLN A 7 -0.44 -11.52 -0.15
CA GLN A 7 0.44 -10.80 0.79
C GLN A 7 1.66 -11.64 1.14
N GLY A 8 1.44 -12.88 1.59
CA GLY A 8 2.54 -13.78 1.93
C GLY A 8 3.50 -14.04 0.75
N ASP A 9 2.97 -14.18 -0.47
CA ASP A 9 3.79 -14.41 -1.66
C ASP A 9 4.57 -13.16 -2.11
N ILE A 10 3.98 -11.96 -2.02
CA ILE A 10 4.63 -10.68 -2.35
C ILE A 10 5.69 -10.33 -1.29
N GLU A 11 5.39 -10.51 -0.01
CA GLU A 11 6.33 -10.33 1.10
C GLU A 11 7.51 -11.30 1.00
N SER A 12 7.26 -12.55 0.61
CA SER A 12 8.31 -13.57 0.41
C SER A 12 9.19 -13.29 -0.80
N LYS A 13 8.66 -12.62 -1.83
CA LYS A 13 9.39 -12.27 -3.06
C LYS A 13 10.16 -10.95 -2.95
N LYS A 14 9.84 -10.11 -1.96
CA LYS A 14 10.57 -8.86 -1.66
C LYS A 14 11.92 -9.22 -1.03
N ILE A 15 12.90 -9.56 -1.87
CA ILE A 15 14.29 -9.83 -1.49
C ILE A 15 14.86 -8.63 -0.73
N GLY A 16 14.84 -8.73 0.60
CA GLY A 16 16.03 -8.53 1.45
C GLY A 16 16.67 -7.14 1.52
N ILE A 17 15.91 -6.04 1.56
CA ILE A 17 16.46 -4.75 2.05
C ILE A 17 15.54 -4.09 3.09
N HIS A 18 14.23 -4.34 3.03
CA HIS A 18 13.25 -3.86 4.00
C HIS A 18 12.50 -5.06 4.58
N GLN A 19 13.19 -5.90 5.36
CA GLN A 19 12.47 -6.80 6.25
C GLN A 19 11.72 -5.89 7.24
N GLN A 20 10.41 -5.73 7.05
CA GLN A 20 9.52 -5.15 8.08
C GLN A 20 9.41 -6.15 9.25
N GLY A 21 10.55 -6.48 9.86
CA GLY A 21 10.62 -7.17 11.14
C GLY A 21 10.30 -6.15 12.22
N GLY A 22 9.02 -5.99 12.55
CA GLY A 22 8.67 -5.06 13.62
C GLY A 22 7.20 -4.88 13.97
N GLY A 23 6.28 -5.78 13.58
CA GLY A 23 4.91 -5.77 14.12
C GLY A 23 4.16 -4.43 14.05
N GLN A 24 4.55 -3.54 13.15
CA GLN A 24 3.93 -2.23 13.02
C GLN A 24 2.61 -2.47 12.31
N LYS A 25 1.52 -2.28 13.05
CA LYS A 25 0.16 -2.40 12.50
C LYS A 25 0.08 -1.50 11.26
N PRO A 26 -0.48 -1.99 10.15
CA PRO A 26 -0.67 -1.15 8.96
C PRO A 26 -1.45 0.11 9.37
N LYS A 27 -0.96 1.27 8.95
CA LYS A 27 -1.56 2.57 9.31
C LYS A 27 -2.94 2.76 8.67
N LEU A 28 -3.18 2.06 7.57
CA LEU A 28 -4.45 2.03 6.86
C LEU A 28 -5.13 0.68 7.04
N VAL A 29 -6.46 0.69 7.09
CA VAL A 29 -7.24 -0.53 6.88
C VAL A 29 -7.32 -0.84 5.39
N ILE A 30 -7.53 -2.11 5.03
CA ILE A 30 -7.60 -2.57 3.62
C ILE A 30 -8.56 -1.70 2.78
N GLU A 31 -9.69 -1.30 3.35
CA GLU A 31 -10.67 -0.44 2.69
C GLU A 31 -10.10 0.93 2.31
N GLU A 32 -9.27 1.52 3.16
CA GLU A 32 -8.59 2.79 2.90
C GLU A 32 -7.50 2.64 1.85
N GLU A 33 -6.75 1.54 1.86
CA GLU A 33 -5.73 1.26 0.85
C GLU A 33 -6.35 1.08 -0.56
N VAL A 34 -7.47 0.35 -0.64
CA VAL A 34 -8.23 0.21 -1.89
C VAL A 34 -8.80 1.56 -2.34
N CYS A 35 -9.34 2.36 -1.40
CA CYS A 35 -9.81 3.72 -1.67
C CYS A 35 -8.69 4.62 -2.21
N LEU A 36 -7.47 4.52 -1.65
CA LEU A 36 -6.31 5.26 -2.11
C LEU A 36 -6.01 4.97 -3.58
N CYS A 37 -6.05 3.69 -3.98
CA CYS A 37 -5.79 3.27 -5.36
C CYS A 37 -6.88 3.76 -6.32
N LEU A 38 -8.15 3.61 -5.95
CA LEU A 38 -9.28 4.09 -6.75
C LEU A 38 -9.26 5.61 -6.91
N PHE A 39 -8.92 6.34 -5.84
CA PHE A 39 -8.79 7.79 -5.87
C PHE A 39 -7.62 8.22 -6.76
N TYR A 40 -6.48 7.50 -6.69
CA TYR A 40 -5.35 7.74 -7.56
C TYR A 40 -5.74 7.60 -9.03
N TRP A 41 -6.34 6.47 -9.42
CA TRP A 41 -6.75 6.25 -10.82
C TRP A 41 -7.80 7.24 -11.31
N ARG A 42 -8.74 7.65 -10.45
CA ARG A 42 -9.82 8.55 -10.87
C ARG A 42 -9.34 9.98 -11.11
N LYS A 43 -8.38 10.46 -10.32
CA LYS A 43 -8.03 11.88 -10.26
C LYS A 43 -6.57 12.17 -10.59
N MET A 44 -5.73 11.15 -10.67
CA MET A 44 -4.28 11.25 -10.83
C MET A 44 -3.63 12.30 -9.90
N PRO A 45 -3.97 12.31 -8.58
CA PRO A 45 -3.34 13.21 -7.62
C PRO A 45 -1.87 12.83 -7.42
N THR A 46 -1.07 13.76 -6.87
CA THR A 46 0.28 13.43 -6.43
C THR A 46 0.24 12.56 -5.17
N PHE A 47 1.29 11.76 -4.93
CA PHE A 47 1.41 10.96 -3.71
C PHE A 47 1.50 11.81 -2.43
N GLU A 48 1.88 13.09 -2.53
CA GLU A 48 1.85 14.03 -1.40
C GLU A 48 0.41 14.36 -0.99
N VAL A 49 -0.48 14.57 -1.97
CA VAL A 49 -1.91 14.80 -1.72
C VAL A 49 -2.56 13.53 -1.16
N LEU A 50 -2.19 12.35 -1.68
CA LEU A 50 -2.65 11.08 -1.09
C LEU A 50 -2.19 10.92 0.35
N GLY A 51 -0.90 11.19 0.62
CA GLY A 51 -0.38 11.14 1.99
C GLY A 51 -1.15 12.05 2.94
N LEU A 52 -1.52 13.26 2.50
CA LEU A 52 -2.35 14.18 3.29
C LEU A 52 -3.76 13.63 3.51
N HIS A 53 -4.42 13.11 2.47
CA HIS A 53 -5.79 12.58 2.56
C HIS A 53 -5.90 11.35 3.46
N PHE A 54 -4.91 10.48 3.42
CA PHE A 54 -4.88 9.21 4.15
C PHE A 54 -4.05 9.28 5.44
N SER A 55 -3.55 10.46 5.81
CA SER A 55 -2.68 10.66 6.99
C SER A 55 -1.45 9.73 7.04
N ILE A 56 -0.87 9.45 5.87
CA ILE A 56 0.34 8.64 5.71
C ILE A 56 1.45 9.43 5.02
N SER A 57 2.68 8.90 5.03
CA SER A 57 3.78 9.54 4.31
C SER A 57 3.61 9.37 2.79
N LYS A 58 4.23 10.26 2.00
CA LYS A 58 4.29 10.14 0.53
C LYS A 58 4.83 8.77 0.09
N THR A 59 5.88 8.30 0.76
CA THR A 59 6.52 7.02 0.45
C THR A 59 5.57 5.87 0.72
N GLU A 60 4.85 5.92 1.83
CA GLU A 60 3.87 4.90 2.21
C GLU A 60 2.66 4.89 1.27
N ALA A 61 2.17 6.07 0.84
CA ALA A 61 1.13 6.15 -0.18
C ALA A 61 1.57 5.53 -1.52
N LYS A 62 2.84 5.73 -1.89
CA LYS A 62 3.42 5.12 -3.10
C LYS A 62 3.58 3.61 -2.96
N ASP A 63 4.11 3.14 -1.83
CA ASP A 63 4.32 1.72 -1.57
C ASP A 63 2.98 0.97 -1.53
N THR A 64 1.95 1.56 -0.91
CA THR A 64 0.58 1.02 -0.93
C THR A 64 0.04 0.96 -2.36
N PHE A 65 0.17 2.04 -3.14
CA PHE A 65 -0.29 2.03 -4.52
C PHE A 65 0.41 0.98 -5.39
N ASP A 66 1.74 0.88 -5.31
CA ASP A 66 2.52 -0.09 -6.07
C ASP A 66 2.16 -1.53 -5.66
N TYR A 67 1.96 -1.77 -4.37
CA TYR A 67 1.51 -3.06 -3.85
C TYR A 67 0.17 -3.48 -4.45
N TRP A 68 -0.83 -2.59 -4.43
CA TRP A 68 -2.15 -2.88 -4.99
C TRP A 68 -2.16 -2.94 -6.52
N LEU A 69 -1.24 -2.23 -7.19
CA LEU A 69 -1.07 -2.31 -8.65
C LEU A 69 -0.56 -3.69 -9.09
N GLU A 70 0.22 -4.39 -8.26
CA GLU A 70 0.63 -5.77 -8.56
C GLU A 70 -0.51 -6.79 -8.37
N ILE A 71 -1.58 -6.41 -7.66
CA ILE A 71 -2.68 -7.30 -7.27
C ILE A 71 -3.92 -7.12 -8.14
N LEU A 72 -4.21 -5.88 -8.55
CA LEU A 72 -5.38 -5.49 -9.35
C LEU A 72 -5.16 -5.73 -10.85
#